data_AF-A0A1A8I5T9-F1
#
_entry.id   AF-A0A1A8I5T9-F1
#
_cell.length_a   1.000
_cell.length_b   1.000
_cell.length_c   1.000
_cell.angle_alpha   90.00
_cell.angle_beta   90.00
_cell.angle_gamma   90.00
#
_symmetry.space_group_name_H-M   'P 1'
#
loop_
_entity.id
_entity.type
_entity.pdbx_description
1 polymer ?
#
loop_
_entity_poly.entity_id
_entity_poly.type
_entity_poly.pdbx_seq_one_letter_code
_entity_poly.pdbx_strand_id
1 'polypeptide(L)'
;VKATCQKHMVLDETDSPCGLVQSLAMSAAAIPDLFQLEDNSDSFFAVPKYNHADLVSLQRKDPTIGRVIQLLMTDNKLPTDTIAEPPVVLNLLREWKRFEFQNDLLYRRRQLGPETSLQLVLPDSLRSTVMQSLHDDMGHLGVERTTDLILSRFYWPKMASDIEIKVKTCERCIRQKAIPDKAAPMVSITTTRPMELVCMDFLSIEPDSKNTKDVLVITDHFTKYAVSIPTKDQKATTVAKNLWENFLVHYGFPERLHSDQGRDFESRTIK
;
A
#
# COMPACT_ATOMS: atom_id res chain seq x y z
N VAL A 1 -1.99 -44.75 -35.08
CA VAL A 1 -0.89 -44.19 -35.88
C VAL A 1 -0.18 -43.16 -35.03
N LYS A 2 0.93 -43.57 -34.40
CA LYS A 2 1.79 -42.73 -33.55
C LYS A 2 2.73 -41.96 -34.48
N ALA A 3 2.79 -40.64 -34.37
CA ALA A 3 3.81 -39.85 -35.04
C ALA A 3 5.02 -39.69 -34.11
N THR A 4 6.14 -40.23 -34.58
CA THR A 4 7.49 -40.24 -34.04
C THR A 4 8.10 -38.84 -33.95
N CYS A 5 8.63 -38.51 -32.77
CA CYS A 5 9.51 -37.36 -32.55
C CYS A 5 10.96 -37.88 -32.57
N GLN A 6 11.80 -37.35 -33.46
CA GLN A 6 13.24 -37.62 -33.49
C GLN A 6 13.94 -36.76 -32.43
N LYS A 7 14.49 -37.41 -31.40
CA LYS A 7 15.42 -36.81 -30.43
C LYS A 7 16.78 -36.65 -31.08
N HIS A 8 17.35 -35.45 -31.03
CA HIS A 8 18.81 -35.28 -31.06
C HIS A 8 19.34 -35.47 -29.63
N MET A 9 20.27 -36.41 -29.49
CA MET A 9 21.04 -36.65 -28.27
C MET A 9 22.17 -35.63 -28.17
N VAL A 10 22.29 -34.98 -27.01
CA VAL A 10 23.60 -34.67 -26.43
C VAL A 10 23.53 -35.15 -24.98
N LEU A 11 24.41 -36.10 -24.67
CA LEU A 11 24.65 -36.67 -23.34
C LEU A 11 25.62 -35.76 -22.58
N ASP A 12 25.32 -35.45 -21.33
CA ASP A 12 26.10 -35.88 -20.15
C ASP A 12 25.41 -35.33 -18.89
N GLU A 13 24.80 -36.21 -18.08
CA GLU A 13 25.31 -36.66 -16.76
C GLU A 13 25.31 -35.52 -15.72
N THR A 14 24.40 -35.43 -14.74
CA THR A 14 24.12 -36.39 -13.66
C THR A 14 22.84 -36.05 -12.86
N ASP A 15 22.18 -37.10 -12.37
CA ASP A 15 21.12 -37.32 -11.36
C ASP A 15 20.20 -36.22 -10.73
N SER A 16 18.90 -36.58 -10.66
CA SER A 16 17.70 -35.94 -10.07
C SER A 16 17.51 -36.22 -8.54
N PRO A 17 16.48 -35.73 -7.77
CA PRO A 17 15.19 -35.13 -8.18
C PRO A 17 14.59 -33.92 -7.41
N CYS A 18 13.91 -33.06 -8.18
CA CYS A 18 12.53 -32.56 -8.10
C CYS A 18 11.84 -32.20 -6.75
N GLY A 19 11.37 -30.94 -6.68
CA GLY A 19 10.14 -30.52 -5.99
C GLY A 19 9.35 -29.54 -6.87
N LEU A 20 8.16 -29.96 -7.32
CA LEU A 20 7.26 -29.28 -8.26
C LEU A 20 6.61 -28.01 -7.69
N VAL A 21 7.22 -26.83 -7.88
CA VAL A 21 6.54 -25.56 -8.26
C VAL A 21 7.58 -24.68 -8.95
N GLN A 22 7.64 -24.71 -10.28
CA GLN A 22 8.46 -23.76 -11.03
C GLN A 22 7.73 -22.41 -11.05
N SER A 23 8.15 -21.51 -10.16
CA SER A 23 7.82 -20.10 -10.19
C SER A 23 7.96 -19.56 -11.62
N LEU A 24 6.90 -18.93 -12.14
CA LEU A 24 6.94 -18.13 -13.37
C LEU A 24 7.72 -16.81 -13.13
N ALA A 25 8.87 -16.89 -12.46
CA ALA A 25 9.85 -15.83 -12.49
C ALA A 25 10.65 -16.03 -13.76
N MET A 26 10.44 -15.13 -14.72
CA MET A 26 11.30 -14.98 -15.89
C MET A 26 12.76 -15.03 -15.44
N SER A 27 13.58 -15.81 -16.14
CA SER A 27 15.03 -15.84 -15.94
C SER A 27 15.56 -14.41 -15.77
N ALA A 28 16.43 -14.17 -14.79
CA ALA A 28 17.07 -12.87 -14.61
C ALA A 28 17.76 -12.36 -15.89
N ALA A 29 18.09 -13.26 -16.82
CA ALA A 29 18.62 -12.94 -18.14
C ALA A 29 17.60 -12.34 -19.13
N ALA A 30 16.30 -12.30 -18.80
CA ALA A 30 15.25 -11.70 -19.63
C ALA A 30 15.00 -10.21 -19.32
N ILE A 31 15.73 -9.66 -18.35
CA ILE A 31 15.73 -8.23 -18.05
C ILE A 31 16.64 -7.56 -19.08
N PRO A 32 16.13 -6.61 -19.91
CA PRO A 32 16.95 -5.89 -20.89
C PRO A 32 18.17 -5.25 -20.22
N ASP A 33 19.33 -5.23 -20.87
CA ASP A 33 20.60 -4.72 -20.31
C ASP A 33 20.50 -3.30 -19.71
N LEU A 34 19.51 -2.51 -20.15
CA LEU A 34 19.20 -1.19 -19.57
C LEU A 34 18.78 -1.25 -18.09
N PHE A 35 18.29 -2.40 -17.63
CA PHE A 35 17.90 -2.68 -16.24
C PHE A 35 18.91 -3.60 -15.52
N GLN A 36 19.96 -4.06 -16.21
CA GLN A 36 21.10 -4.77 -15.62
C GLN A 36 22.22 -3.80 -15.23
N LEU A 37 21.87 -2.66 -14.66
CA LEU A 37 22.86 -1.71 -14.14
C LEU A 37 23.36 -2.20 -12.78
N GLU A 38 24.38 -3.03 -12.88
CA GLU A 38 25.57 -3.19 -12.04
C GLU A 38 25.51 -2.57 -10.63
N ASP A 39 25.80 -3.42 -9.64
CA ASP A 39 26.27 -3.12 -8.28
C ASP A 39 27.61 -2.34 -8.27
N ASN A 40 27.69 -1.24 -9.03
CA ASN A 40 28.73 -0.24 -8.93
C ASN A 40 28.16 0.95 -8.14
N SER A 41 28.94 1.45 -7.19
CA SER A 41 28.60 2.38 -6.12
C SER A 41 28.12 3.79 -6.54
N ASP A 42 27.65 3.98 -7.77
CA ASP A 42 26.97 5.20 -8.27
C ASP A 42 25.44 5.01 -8.35
N SER A 43 24.90 4.34 -7.35
CA SER A 43 23.48 4.02 -7.20
C SER A 43 22.63 5.29 -7.11
N PHE A 44 21.65 5.44 -8.03
CA PHE A 44 20.45 6.29 -7.94
C PHE A 44 20.60 7.49 -6.99
N PHE A 45 21.03 8.64 -7.50
CA PHE A 45 21.20 9.88 -6.71
C PHE A 45 19.85 10.48 -6.31
N ALA A 46 19.10 9.79 -5.46
CA ALA A 46 17.95 10.37 -4.80
C ALA A 46 18.44 11.46 -3.83
N VAL A 47 19.55 11.25 -3.11
CA VAL A 47 20.04 12.19 -2.07
C VAL A 47 20.94 13.26 -2.71
N PRO A 48 20.73 14.55 -2.42
CA PRO A 48 21.61 15.62 -2.90
C PRO A 48 23.07 15.37 -2.50
N LYS A 49 23.99 15.59 -3.44
CA LYS A 49 25.43 15.51 -3.19
C LYS A 49 25.86 16.76 -2.41
N TYR A 50 26.52 16.55 -1.28
CA TYR A 50 27.13 17.61 -0.49
C TYR A 50 28.65 17.51 -0.58
N ASN A 51 29.32 18.66 -0.63
CA ASN A 51 30.77 18.68 -0.52
C ASN A 51 31.19 18.23 0.88
N HIS A 52 32.32 17.54 0.97
CA HIS A 52 32.87 17.03 2.21
C HIS A 52 33.07 18.14 3.25
N ALA A 53 33.68 19.26 2.85
CA ALA A 53 33.90 20.41 3.73
C ALA A 53 32.59 20.99 4.29
N ASP A 54 31.52 21.00 3.47
CA ASP A 54 30.21 21.50 3.89
C ASP A 54 29.61 20.57 4.93
N LEU A 55 29.65 19.26 4.73
CA LEU A 55 29.17 18.26 5.70
C LEU A 55 29.89 18.37 7.04
N VAL A 56 31.22 18.53 7.02
CA VAL A 56 32.01 18.74 8.24
C VAL A 56 31.56 20.02 8.94
N SER A 57 31.38 21.10 8.17
CA SER A 57 30.91 22.38 8.73
C SER A 57 29.52 22.26 9.34
N LEU A 58 28.60 21.50 8.72
CA LEU A 58 27.24 21.30 9.19
C LEU A 58 27.19 20.44 10.46
N GLN A 59 27.98 19.35 10.54
CA GLN A 59 28.09 18.56 11.76
C GLN A 59 28.66 19.37 12.93
N ARG A 60 29.67 20.22 12.69
CA ARG A 60 30.26 21.06 13.74
C ARG A 60 29.35 22.21 14.18
N LYS A 61 28.55 22.76 13.27
CA LYS A 61 27.56 23.82 13.55
C LYS A 61 26.30 23.28 14.24
N ASP A 62 25.97 22.00 14.07
CA ASP A 62 24.84 21.38 14.75
C ASP A 62 25.04 21.44 16.28
N PRO A 63 24.12 22.04 17.05
CA PRO A 63 24.29 22.22 18.49
C PRO A 63 24.46 20.92 19.26
N THR A 64 23.86 19.83 18.78
CA THR A 64 23.87 18.53 19.45
C THR A 64 25.08 17.72 19.00
N ILE A 65 25.29 17.57 17.70
CA ILE A 65 26.40 16.78 17.14
C ILE A 65 27.73 17.49 17.39
N GLY A 66 27.79 18.81 17.21
CA GLY A 66 28.97 19.61 17.50
C GLY A 66 29.41 19.49 18.96
N ARG A 67 28.46 19.47 19.92
CA ARG A 67 28.75 19.22 21.33
C ARG A 67 29.35 17.82 21.55
N VAL A 68 28.78 16.79 20.92
CA VAL A 68 29.30 15.41 20.99
C VAL A 68 30.72 15.32 20.40
N ILE A 69 30.97 15.98 19.26
CA ILE A 69 32.28 16.06 18.62
C ILE A 69 33.31 16.71 19.56
N GLN A 70 32.97 17.84 20.18
CA GLN A 70 33.85 18.51 21.16
C GLN A 70 34.21 17.59 22.33
N LEU A 71 33.24 16.84 22.86
CA LEU A 71 33.47 15.90 23.95
C LEU A 71 34.37 14.73 23.51
N LEU A 72 34.16 14.18 22.31
CA LEU A 72 35.00 13.12 21.77
C LEU A 72 36.45 13.57 21.56
N MET A 73 36.67 14.82 21.14
CA MET A 73 38.00 15.38 20.89
C MET A 73 38.78 15.71 22.18
N THR A 74 38.09 16.02 23.28
CA THR A 74 38.72 16.60 24.49
C THR A 74 39.29 15.56 25.45
N ASP A 75 38.66 14.38 25.61
CA ASP A 75 39.13 13.43 26.66
C ASP A 75 38.97 11.93 26.35
N ASN A 76 38.40 11.56 25.20
CA ASN A 76 38.16 10.16 24.78
C ASN A 76 37.47 9.25 25.84
N LYS A 77 36.94 9.85 26.91
CA LYS A 77 36.23 9.24 28.04
C LYS A 77 34.88 9.92 28.15
N LEU A 78 33.86 9.10 28.46
CA LEU A 78 32.51 9.61 28.69
C LEU A 78 32.55 10.56 29.90
N PRO A 79 31.99 11.78 29.80
CA PRO A 79 32.02 12.74 30.91
C PRO A 79 31.37 12.14 32.17
N THR A 80 32.04 12.29 33.32
CA THR A 80 31.53 11.83 34.62
C THR A 80 30.22 12.55 34.99
N ASP A 81 30.05 13.78 34.52
CA ASP A 81 28.88 14.64 34.77
C ASP A 81 27.89 14.65 33.59
N THR A 82 27.51 13.47 33.08
CA THR A 82 26.46 13.34 32.05
C THR A 82 25.10 13.91 32.48
N ILE A 83 24.91 14.28 33.74
CA ILE A 83 23.64 14.80 34.26
C ILE A 83 23.36 16.25 33.79
N ALA A 84 24.39 17.00 33.39
CA ALA A 84 24.25 18.42 33.00
C ALA A 84 23.95 18.65 31.50
N GLU A 85 24.03 17.61 30.66
CA GLU A 85 23.86 17.75 29.21
C GLU A 85 22.38 17.67 28.78
N PRO A 86 21.99 18.35 27.68
CA PRO A 86 20.64 18.27 27.16
C PRO A 86 20.20 16.82 26.83
N PRO A 87 18.92 16.46 27.01
CA PRO A 87 18.43 15.10 26.71
C PRO A 87 18.74 14.60 25.29
N VAL A 88 18.78 15.51 24.31
CA VAL A 88 19.09 15.19 22.91
C VAL A 88 20.56 14.77 22.75
N VAL A 89 21.48 15.45 23.45
CA VAL A 89 22.91 15.09 23.49
C VAL A 89 23.08 13.75 24.19
N LEU A 90 22.39 13.53 25.31
CA LEU A 90 22.43 12.26 26.03
C LEU A 90 22.01 11.07 25.18
N ASN A 91 21.02 11.25 24.31
CA ASN A 91 20.61 10.18 23.40
C ASN A 91 21.71 9.78 22.41
N LEU A 92 22.51 10.74 21.94
CA LEU A 92 23.70 10.44 21.11
C LEU A 92 24.80 9.80 21.96
N LEU A 93 25.06 10.31 23.17
CA LEU A 93 26.11 9.77 24.06
C LEU A 93 25.86 8.31 24.47
N ARG A 94 24.62 7.80 24.44
CA ARG A 94 24.34 6.36 24.61
C ARG A 94 25.04 5.48 23.58
N GLU A 95 25.31 6.00 22.38
CA GLU A 95 26.00 5.31 21.30
C GLU A 95 27.50 5.63 21.27
N TRP A 96 28.08 6.26 22.31
CA TRP A 96 29.47 6.72 22.37
C TRP A 96 30.49 5.70 21.86
N LYS A 97 30.40 4.45 22.33
CA LYS A 97 31.34 3.37 21.97
C LYS A 97 31.26 2.95 20.50
N ARG A 98 30.20 3.35 19.81
CA ARG A 98 29.97 3.07 18.39
C ARG A 98 30.34 4.24 17.49
N PHE A 99 30.72 5.38 18.05
CA PHE A 99 31.14 6.51 17.23
C PHE A 99 32.58 6.38 16.75
N GLU A 100 32.80 6.78 15.52
CA GLU A 100 34.10 6.74 14.84
C GLU A 100 34.21 7.97 13.94
N PHE A 101 35.40 8.58 13.91
CA PHE A 101 35.70 9.65 12.97
C PHE A 101 36.30 9.07 11.69
N GLN A 102 35.78 9.49 10.55
CA GLN A 102 36.38 9.24 9.25
C GLN A 102 36.42 10.53 8.46
N ASN A 103 37.62 10.96 8.07
CA ASN A 103 37.85 12.23 7.36
C ASN A 103 37.14 13.41 8.05
N ASP A 104 37.36 13.63 9.34
CA ASP A 104 36.72 14.73 10.12
C ASP A 104 35.18 14.69 10.25
N LEU A 105 34.52 13.65 9.74
CA LEU A 105 33.09 13.41 9.89
C LEU A 105 32.82 12.34 10.97
N LEU A 106 31.77 12.56 11.74
CA LEU A 106 31.30 11.62 12.75
C LEU A 106 30.38 10.57 12.12
N TYR A 107 30.74 9.31 12.28
CA TYR A 107 29.96 8.14 11.90
C TYR A 107 29.58 7.29 13.11
N ARG A 108 28.47 6.55 12.99
CA ARG A 108 28.08 5.47 13.90
C ARG A 108 28.32 4.13 13.24
N ARG A 109 29.07 3.28 13.93
CA ARG A 109 29.28 1.88 13.61
C ARG A 109 28.03 1.05 13.92
N ARG A 110 27.53 0.32 12.93
CA ARG A 110 26.41 -0.62 13.06
C ARG A 110 26.86 -2.01 12.59
N GLN A 111 26.69 -3.01 13.44
CA GLN A 111 26.90 -4.41 13.04
C GLN A 111 25.65 -4.92 12.32
N LEU A 112 25.83 -5.41 11.09
CA LEU A 112 24.79 -6.05 10.29
C LEU A 112 25.27 -7.47 9.94
N GLY A 113 25.07 -8.40 10.87
CA GLY A 113 25.61 -9.75 10.75
C GLY A 113 27.15 -9.74 10.85
N PRO A 114 27.88 -10.35 9.90
CA PRO A 114 29.35 -10.36 9.90
C PRO A 114 29.96 -9.02 9.42
N GLU A 115 29.18 -8.15 8.79
CA GLU A 115 29.66 -6.91 8.21
C GLU A 115 29.41 -5.71 9.13
N THR A 116 30.40 -4.81 9.16
CA THR A 116 30.29 -3.54 9.86
C THR A 116 29.90 -2.45 8.87
N SER A 117 28.71 -1.88 9.04
CA SER A 117 28.23 -0.72 8.28
C SER A 117 28.48 0.58 9.05
N LEU A 118 28.82 1.64 8.33
CA LEU A 118 29.03 2.98 8.89
C LEU A 118 27.89 3.89 8.47
N GLN A 119 27.29 4.55 9.45
CA GLN A 119 26.18 5.46 9.25
C GLN A 119 26.62 6.88 9.58
N LEU A 120 26.49 7.81 8.63
CA LEU A 120 26.80 9.21 8.88
C LEU A 120 25.85 9.77 9.94
N VAL A 121 26.39 10.39 10.99
CA VAL A 121 25.57 11.05 12.01
C VAL A 121 25.01 12.34 11.39
N LEU A 122 23.74 12.33 11.02
CA LEU A 122 23.17 13.35 10.12
C LEU A 122 22.76 14.62 10.90
N PRO A 123 23.28 15.81 10.52
CA PRO A 123 22.85 17.10 11.06
C PRO A 123 21.37 17.32 10.90
N ASP A 124 20.75 17.99 11.89
CA ASP A 124 19.30 18.24 11.88
C ASP A 124 18.83 18.97 10.62
N SER A 125 19.63 19.94 10.15
CA SER A 125 19.36 20.72 8.94
C SER A 125 19.25 19.90 7.66
N LEU A 126 19.80 18.68 7.62
CA LEU A 126 19.79 17.81 6.44
C LEU A 126 18.73 16.70 6.53
N ARG A 127 18.12 16.49 7.70
CA ARG A 127 17.16 15.39 7.91
C ARG A 127 15.94 15.51 7.01
N SER A 128 15.38 16.72 6.88
CA SER A 128 14.22 16.99 6.03
C SER A 128 14.52 16.72 4.56
N THR A 129 15.69 17.16 4.07
CA THR A 129 16.13 16.93 2.69
C THR A 129 16.35 15.45 2.40
N VAL A 130 16.98 14.70 3.30
CA VAL A 130 17.18 13.25 3.16
C VAL A 130 15.85 12.51 3.19
N MET A 131 14.93 12.91 4.07
CA MET A 131 13.58 12.34 4.09
C MET A 131 12.82 12.62 2.80
N GLN A 132 12.86 13.85 2.29
CA GLN A 132 12.19 14.21 1.05
C GLN A 132 12.74 13.40 -0.12
N SER A 133 14.05 13.33 -0.23
CA SER A 133 14.75 12.53 -1.22
C SER A 133 14.35 11.05 -1.19
N LEU A 134 14.44 10.40 -0.03
CA LEU A 134 14.27 8.95 0.07
C LEU A 134 12.81 8.51 0.18
N HIS A 135 11.91 9.41 0.56
CA HIS A 135 10.46 9.16 0.57
C HIS A 135 9.78 9.72 -0.68
N ASP A 136 9.76 11.05 -0.84
CA ASP A 136 8.98 11.74 -1.87
C ASP A 136 9.56 11.48 -3.27
N ASP A 137 10.86 11.70 -3.47
CA ASP A 137 11.49 11.62 -4.80
C ASP A 137 11.70 10.17 -5.28
N MET A 138 11.80 9.21 -4.37
CA MET A 138 11.86 7.77 -4.69
C MET A 138 10.46 7.12 -4.84
N GLY A 139 9.40 7.91 -4.97
CA GLY A 139 8.07 7.39 -5.31
C GLY A 139 7.18 7.07 -4.12
N HIS A 140 7.26 7.85 -3.04
CA HIS A 140 6.42 7.73 -1.84
C HIS A 140 6.49 6.35 -1.17
N LEU A 141 7.73 5.90 -0.93
CA LEU A 141 7.99 4.61 -0.31
C LEU A 141 7.32 4.47 1.07
N GLY A 142 6.90 3.25 1.40
CA GLY A 142 6.31 2.94 2.71
C GLY A 142 7.29 3.10 3.87
N VAL A 143 6.78 3.07 5.11
CA VAL A 143 7.57 3.29 6.34
C VAL A 143 8.77 2.35 6.42
N GLU A 144 8.56 1.04 6.24
CA GLU A 144 9.62 0.03 6.35
C GLU A 144 10.73 0.28 5.33
N ARG A 145 10.38 0.40 4.05
CA ARG A 145 11.36 0.61 2.98
C ARG A 145 12.13 1.92 3.11
N THR A 146 11.45 2.99 3.49
CA THR A 146 12.08 4.31 3.75
C THR A 146 13.03 4.21 4.95
N THR A 147 12.61 3.48 5.99
CA THR A 147 13.43 3.24 7.18
C THR A 147 14.70 2.47 6.83
N ASP A 148 14.61 1.40 6.04
CA ASP A 148 15.76 0.62 5.60
C ASP A 148 16.77 1.45 4.78
N LEU A 149 16.27 2.29 3.86
CA LEU A 149 17.11 3.14 3.02
C LEU A 149 17.87 4.20 3.81
N ILE A 150 17.22 4.79 4.81
CA ILE A 150 17.86 5.79 5.67
C ILE A 150 18.82 5.07 6.63
N LEU A 151 18.39 3.96 7.22
CA LEU A 151 19.18 3.17 8.16
C LEU A 151 20.40 2.48 7.53
N SER A 152 20.50 2.36 6.21
CA SER A 152 21.72 1.85 5.59
C SER A 152 22.84 2.90 5.50
N ARG A 153 22.52 4.20 5.68
CA ARG A 153 23.46 5.31 5.39
C ARG A 153 23.59 6.35 6.49
N PHE A 154 22.52 6.59 7.24
CA PHE A 154 22.43 7.71 8.18
C PHE A 154 22.01 7.25 9.57
N TYR A 155 22.35 8.09 10.55
CA TYR A 155 21.94 7.91 11.93
C TYR A 155 21.61 9.24 12.59
N TRP A 156 20.51 9.26 13.33
CA TRP A 156 20.25 10.22 14.40
C TRP A 156 19.32 9.58 15.45
N PRO A 157 19.25 10.12 16.68
CA PRO A 157 18.38 9.57 17.72
C PRO A 157 16.91 9.60 17.30
N LYS A 158 16.18 8.52 17.59
CA LYS A 158 14.73 8.38 17.31
C LYS A 158 14.34 8.49 15.82
N MET A 159 15.29 8.32 14.89
CA MET A 159 15.03 8.41 13.46
C MET A 159 13.86 7.55 12.95
N ALA A 160 13.63 6.36 13.50
CA ALA A 160 12.52 5.50 13.08
C ALA A 160 11.16 6.18 13.32
N SER A 161 10.99 6.85 14.46
CA SER A 161 9.78 7.62 14.78
C SER A 161 9.63 8.83 13.86
N ASP A 162 10.71 9.55 13.58
CA ASP A 162 10.66 10.71 12.68
C ASP A 162 10.29 10.30 11.25
N ILE A 163 10.83 9.17 10.77
CA ILE A 163 10.53 8.60 9.44
C ILE A 163 9.07 8.17 9.38
N GLU A 164 8.59 7.47 10.41
CA GLU A 164 7.19 7.07 10.51
C GLU A 164 6.25 8.27 10.47
N ILE A 165 6.55 9.33 11.22
CA ILE A 165 5.78 10.58 11.21
C ILE A 165 5.76 11.15 9.79
N LYS A 166 6.92 11.37 9.15
CA LYS A 166 7.02 11.94 7.80
C LYS A 166 6.18 11.17 6.77
N VAL A 167 6.25 9.84 6.79
CA VAL A 167 5.50 8.99 5.85
C VAL A 167 3.99 9.03 6.15
N LYS A 168 3.60 8.98 7.43
CA LYS A 168 2.18 9.02 7.85
C LYS A 168 1.53 10.39 7.63
N THR A 169 2.30 11.47 7.70
CA THR A 169 1.82 12.84 7.44
C THR A 169 1.97 13.27 5.98
N CYS A 170 2.44 12.39 5.09
CA CYS A 170 2.58 12.72 3.68
C CYS A 170 1.20 12.83 3.01
N GLU A 171 0.82 14.04 2.59
CA GLU A 171 -0.48 14.32 1.99
C GLU A 171 -0.80 13.42 0.78
N ARG A 172 0.20 13.18 -0.08
CA ARG A 172 0.03 12.31 -1.25
C ARG A 172 -0.24 10.87 -0.84
N CYS A 173 0.50 10.35 0.14
CA CYS A 173 0.25 9.01 0.67
C CYS A 173 -1.13 8.90 1.33
N ILE A 174 -1.52 9.89 2.14
CA ILE A 174 -2.82 9.90 2.82
C ILE A 174 -3.96 9.88 1.80
N ARG A 175 -3.92 10.73 0.77
CA ARG A 175 -4.99 10.80 -0.24
C ARG A 175 -5.12 9.52 -1.07
N GLN A 176 -4.02 8.80 -1.30
CA GLN A 176 -4.04 7.54 -2.06
C GLN A 176 -4.37 6.31 -1.20
N LYS A 177 -3.93 6.29 0.06
CA LYS A 177 -4.03 5.15 0.97
C LYS A 177 -5.07 5.36 2.06
N ALA A 178 -5.96 6.33 1.94
CA ALA A 178 -7.08 6.51 2.86
C ALA A 178 -7.87 5.21 2.90
N ILE A 179 -7.66 4.43 3.96
CA ILE A 179 -8.43 3.23 4.23
C ILE A 179 -9.83 3.74 4.50
N PRO A 180 -10.85 3.31 3.73
CA PRO A 180 -12.23 3.69 4.01
C PRO A 180 -12.52 3.37 5.48
N ASP A 181 -13.20 4.27 6.19
CA ASP A 181 -13.70 3.96 7.52
C ASP A 181 -14.39 2.59 7.49
N LYS A 182 -14.23 1.82 8.57
CA LYS A 182 -14.84 0.48 8.70
C LYS A 182 -16.28 0.59 8.23
N ALA A 183 -16.59 -0.05 7.09
CA ALA A 183 -17.92 -0.05 6.54
C ALA A 183 -18.91 -0.41 7.66
N ALA A 184 -20.04 0.30 7.72
CA ALA A 184 -21.06 0.03 8.72
C ALA A 184 -21.38 -1.48 8.73
N PRO A 185 -21.61 -2.10 9.91
CA PRO A 185 -21.97 -3.50 9.97
C PRO A 185 -23.14 -3.79 9.03
N MET A 186 -23.02 -4.83 8.22
CA MET A 186 -24.09 -5.23 7.30
C MET A 186 -25.29 -5.69 8.11
N VAL A 187 -26.42 -4.99 7.98
CA VAL A 187 -27.68 -5.33 8.66
C VAL A 187 -28.60 -6.04 7.67
N SER A 188 -29.03 -7.25 7.99
CA SER A 188 -30.02 -7.96 7.19
C SER A 188 -31.42 -7.37 7.40
N ILE A 189 -32.14 -7.17 6.30
CA ILE A 189 -33.55 -6.79 6.36
C ILE A 189 -34.34 -8.02 6.84
N THR A 190 -35.19 -7.85 7.85
CA THR A 190 -36.04 -8.92 8.39
C THR A 190 -37.50 -8.60 8.11
N THR A 191 -38.26 -9.61 7.72
CA THR A 191 -39.71 -9.53 7.48
C THR A 191 -40.43 -10.61 8.29
N THR A 192 -41.64 -10.34 8.73
CA THR A 192 -42.44 -11.19 9.63
C THR A 192 -43.63 -11.87 8.98
N ARG A 193 -44.12 -11.35 7.84
CA ARG A 193 -45.29 -11.91 7.12
C ARG A 193 -45.15 -11.73 5.60
N PRO A 194 -45.89 -12.53 4.78
CA PRO A 194 -45.98 -12.31 3.35
C PRO A 194 -46.47 -10.90 3.04
N MET A 195 -46.00 -10.30 1.94
CA MET A 195 -46.38 -8.96 1.46
C MET A 195 -45.95 -7.79 2.37
N GLU A 196 -45.14 -8.03 3.40
CA GLU A 196 -44.55 -6.95 4.21
C GLU A 196 -43.49 -6.16 3.41
N LEU A 197 -42.68 -6.86 2.62
CA LEU A 197 -41.67 -6.26 1.77
C LEU A 197 -41.59 -7.04 0.47
N VAL A 198 -41.85 -6.34 -0.63
CA VAL A 198 -41.66 -6.89 -1.98
C VAL A 198 -40.48 -6.18 -2.62
N CYS A 199 -39.48 -6.96 -3.02
CA CYS A 199 -38.31 -6.48 -3.73
C CYS A 199 -38.54 -6.58 -5.24
N MET A 200 -38.16 -5.55 -5.98
CA MET A 200 -38.20 -5.52 -7.44
C MET A 200 -36.80 -5.24 -7.97
N ASP A 201 -36.38 -6.00 -8.98
CA ASP A 201 -35.08 -5.85 -9.62
C ASP A 201 -35.16 -6.21 -11.10
N PHE A 202 -34.21 -5.73 -11.89
CA PHE A 202 -34.03 -6.12 -13.28
C PHE A 202 -32.85 -7.07 -13.43
N LEU A 203 -33.13 -8.22 -14.04
CA LEU A 203 -32.10 -9.11 -14.57
C LEU A 203 -31.97 -8.88 -16.07
N SER A 204 -30.78 -8.50 -16.53
CA SER A 204 -30.46 -8.46 -17.96
C SER A 204 -29.80 -9.78 -18.39
N ILE A 205 -30.37 -10.43 -19.39
CA ILE A 205 -29.90 -11.68 -20.00
C ILE A 205 -29.52 -11.45 -21.47
N GLU A 206 -28.98 -12.48 -22.12
CA GLU A 206 -28.75 -12.44 -23.56
C GLU A 206 -30.07 -12.24 -24.32
N PRO A 207 -30.10 -11.35 -25.31
CA PRO A 207 -31.32 -11.05 -26.05
C PRO A 207 -31.84 -12.27 -26.81
N ASP A 208 -33.15 -12.50 -26.73
CA ASP A 208 -33.81 -13.51 -27.55
C ASP A 208 -33.90 -13.10 -29.03
N SER A 209 -34.52 -13.95 -29.86
CA SER A 209 -34.76 -13.67 -31.28
C SER A 209 -35.63 -12.44 -31.55
N LYS A 210 -36.30 -11.89 -30.52
CA LYS A 210 -37.10 -10.67 -30.56
C LYS A 210 -36.41 -9.50 -29.85
N ASN A 211 -35.14 -9.64 -29.50
CA ASN A 211 -34.33 -8.66 -28.79
C ASN A 211 -34.86 -8.29 -27.39
N THR A 212 -35.53 -9.24 -26.72
CA THR A 212 -35.97 -9.10 -25.33
C THR A 212 -34.82 -9.55 -24.42
N LYS A 213 -34.27 -8.62 -23.65
CA LYS A 213 -33.08 -8.86 -22.81
C LYS A 213 -33.31 -8.60 -21.33
N ASP A 214 -34.34 -7.84 -20.98
CA ASP A 214 -34.59 -7.38 -19.62
C ASP A 214 -35.71 -8.22 -19.00
N VAL A 215 -35.53 -8.65 -17.76
CA VAL A 215 -36.51 -9.43 -17.01
C VAL A 215 -36.76 -8.74 -15.68
N LEU A 216 -37.97 -8.25 -15.47
CA LEU A 216 -38.41 -7.70 -14.20
C LEU A 216 -38.69 -8.87 -13.24
N VAL A 217 -37.98 -8.91 -12.12
CA VAL A 217 -38.17 -9.90 -11.07
C VAL A 217 -38.81 -9.22 -9.87
N ILE A 218 -39.96 -9.73 -9.43
CA ILE A 218 -40.71 -9.23 -8.28
C ILE A 218 -40.74 -10.36 -7.25
N THR A 219 -40.15 -10.14 -6.08
CA THR A 219 -39.97 -11.18 -5.05
C THR A 219 -40.54 -10.72 -3.72
N ASP A 220 -41.47 -11.49 -3.16
CA ASP A 220 -41.85 -11.31 -1.76
C ASP A 220 -40.71 -11.74 -0.84
N HIS A 221 -40.22 -10.82 -0.02
CA HIS A 221 -39.03 -11.05 0.80
C HIS A 221 -39.26 -12.12 1.87
N PHE A 222 -40.48 -12.29 2.38
CA PHE A 222 -40.77 -13.28 3.42
C PHE A 222 -40.87 -14.70 2.86
N THR A 223 -41.75 -14.93 1.88
CA THR A 223 -41.98 -16.25 1.30
C THR A 223 -40.92 -16.68 0.29
N LYS A 224 -40.12 -15.73 -0.21
CA LYS A 224 -39.20 -15.90 -1.35
C LYS A 224 -39.91 -16.28 -2.65
N TYR A 225 -41.23 -16.10 -2.71
CA TYR A 225 -41.98 -16.27 -3.95
C TYR A 225 -41.61 -15.18 -4.95
N ALA A 226 -41.20 -15.58 -6.16
CA ALA A 226 -40.71 -14.68 -7.19
C ALA A 226 -41.51 -14.83 -8.48
N VAL A 227 -41.84 -13.70 -9.09
CA VAL A 227 -42.47 -13.58 -10.42
C VAL A 227 -41.45 -12.92 -11.35
N SER A 228 -41.15 -13.58 -12.47
CA SER A 228 -40.24 -13.06 -13.49
C SER A 228 -41.01 -12.73 -14.77
N ILE A 229 -40.84 -11.50 -15.25
CA ILE A 229 -41.61 -10.94 -16.37
C ILE A 229 -40.63 -10.39 -17.41
N PRO A 230 -40.54 -10.99 -18.60
CA PRO A 230 -39.70 -10.46 -19.66
C PRO A 230 -40.26 -9.11 -20.15
N THR A 231 -39.43 -8.08 -20.19
CA THR A 231 -39.80 -6.73 -20.62
C THR A 231 -38.97 -6.29 -21.83
N LYS A 232 -39.59 -5.49 -22.71
CA LYS A 232 -38.91 -4.93 -23.89
C LYS A 232 -38.03 -3.73 -23.53
N ASP A 233 -38.37 -3.04 -22.45
CA ASP A 233 -37.63 -1.92 -21.90
C ASP A 233 -37.76 -1.91 -20.37
N GLN A 234 -36.89 -1.14 -19.72
CA GLN A 234 -36.91 -0.97 -18.27
C GLN A 234 -37.79 0.22 -17.83
N LYS A 235 -38.48 0.92 -18.75
CA LYS A 235 -39.16 2.18 -18.43
C LYS A 235 -40.15 2.03 -17.28
N ALA A 236 -40.23 3.05 -16.44
CA ALA A 236 -41.18 3.12 -15.32
C ALA A 236 -42.63 2.79 -15.66
N THR A 237 -43.14 3.22 -16.82
CA THR A 237 -44.52 2.90 -17.26
C THR A 237 -44.70 1.41 -17.51
N THR A 238 -43.68 0.75 -18.06
CA THR A 238 -43.65 -0.69 -18.32
C THR A 238 -43.56 -1.45 -16.99
N VAL A 239 -42.73 -0.97 -16.06
CA VAL A 239 -42.63 -1.52 -14.69
C VAL A 239 -43.96 -1.43 -13.97
N ALA A 240 -44.59 -0.25 -13.94
CA ALA A 240 -45.87 -0.02 -13.24
C ALA A 240 -46.98 -0.91 -13.80
N LYS A 241 -47.07 -1.01 -15.14
CA LYS A 241 -48.04 -1.89 -15.80
C LYS A 241 -47.81 -3.35 -15.42
N ASN A 242 -46.56 -3.82 -15.49
CA ASN A 242 -46.24 -5.21 -15.18
C ASN A 242 -46.45 -5.56 -13.70
N LEU A 243 -46.09 -4.64 -12.79
CA LEU A 243 -46.35 -4.77 -11.36
C LEU A 243 -47.85 -4.88 -11.08
N TRP A 244 -48.66 -4.02 -11.72
CA TRP A 244 -50.11 -4.08 -11.58
C TRP A 244 -50.69 -5.39 -12.11
N GLU A 245 -50.46 -5.68 -13.39
CA GLU A 245 -51.14 -6.77 -14.10
C GLU A 245 -50.69 -8.15 -13.63
N ASN A 246 -49.42 -8.34 -13.29
CA ASN A 246 -48.85 -9.67 -13.03
C ASN A 246 -48.59 -9.95 -11.54
N PHE A 247 -48.72 -8.96 -10.66
CA PHE A 247 -48.45 -9.14 -9.23
C PHE A 247 -49.58 -8.59 -8.35
N LEU A 248 -49.84 -7.28 -8.40
CA LEU A 248 -50.80 -6.64 -7.48
C LEU A 248 -52.23 -7.16 -7.64
N VAL A 249 -52.68 -7.41 -8.87
CA VAL A 249 -54.02 -7.96 -9.15
C VAL A 249 -54.20 -9.37 -8.54
N HIS A 250 -53.13 -10.15 -8.40
CA HIS A 250 -53.18 -11.51 -7.91
C HIS A 250 -52.95 -11.64 -6.40
N TYR A 251 -52.04 -10.84 -5.84
CA TYR A 251 -51.57 -10.98 -4.46
C TYR A 251 -51.93 -9.80 -3.55
N GLY A 252 -52.44 -8.70 -4.11
CA GLY A 252 -52.75 -7.47 -3.38
C GLY A 252 -51.55 -6.53 -3.26
N PHE A 253 -51.70 -5.48 -2.44
CA PHE A 253 -50.68 -4.45 -2.24
C PHE A 253 -49.72 -4.81 -1.10
N PRO A 254 -48.40 -4.71 -1.31
CA PRO A 254 -47.44 -4.88 -0.23
C PRO A 254 -47.40 -3.65 0.68
N GLU A 255 -46.95 -3.84 1.92
CA GLU A 255 -46.73 -2.72 2.85
C GLU A 255 -45.55 -1.84 2.40
N ARG A 256 -44.52 -2.46 1.82
CA ARG A 256 -43.31 -1.78 1.34
C ARG A 256 -42.82 -2.39 0.03
N LEU A 257 -42.41 -1.51 -0.89
CA LEU A 257 -41.67 -1.86 -2.09
C LEU A 257 -40.20 -1.48 -1.91
N HIS A 258 -39.29 -2.38 -2.29
CA HIS A 258 -37.86 -2.15 -2.30
C HIS A 258 -37.32 -2.39 -3.70
N SER A 259 -36.56 -1.43 -4.22
CA SER A 259 -35.87 -1.52 -5.50
C SER A 259 -34.52 -0.84 -5.36
N ASP A 260 -33.66 -1.01 -6.35
CA ASP A 260 -32.44 -0.22 -6.45
C ASP A 260 -32.77 1.25 -6.82
N GLN A 261 -31.75 2.11 -6.82
CA GLN A 261 -31.88 3.50 -7.30
C GLN A 261 -31.78 3.60 -8.83
N GLY A 262 -32.23 2.55 -9.55
CA GLY A 262 -32.38 2.59 -10.98
C GLY A 262 -33.37 3.69 -11.38
N ARG A 263 -33.06 4.45 -12.44
CA ARG A 263 -33.90 5.55 -12.94
C ARG A 263 -35.34 5.10 -13.22
N ASP A 264 -35.52 3.83 -13.52
CA ASP A 264 -36.76 3.18 -13.82
C ASP A 264 -37.70 3.05 -12.60
N PHE A 265 -37.14 2.90 -11.40
CA PHE A 265 -37.90 2.79 -10.15
C PHE A 265 -38.04 4.11 -9.41
N GLU A 266 -37.20 5.12 -9.71
CA GLU A 266 -37.26 6.42 -9.04
C GLU A 266 -38.31 7.39 -9.58
N SER A 267 -39.00 7.05 -10.67
CA SER A 267 -40.00 7.93 -11.28
C SER A 267 -41.24 8.13 -10.38
N ARG A 268 -41.95 9.25 -10.57
CA ARG A 268 -43.25 9.52 -9.91
C ARG A 268 -44.36 8.53 -10.28
N THR A 269 -44.14 7.70 -11.28
CA THR A 269 -45.10 6.66 -11.69
C THR A 269 -45.03 5.45 -10.76
N ILE A 270 -43.89 5.24 -10.08
CA ILE A 270 -43.64 4.12 -9.18
C ILE A 270 -43.67 4.55 -7.71
N LYS A 271 -43.12 5.74 -7.38
CA LYS A 271 -43.20 6.36 -6.05
C LYS A 271 -44.59 6.90 -5.76
#